data_AF-A0A1F7QRI5-F1
#
_entry.id   AF-A0A1F7QRI5-F1
#
_cell.length_a   1.000
_cell.length_b   1.000
_cell.length_c   1.000
_cell.angle_alpha   90.00
_cell.angle_beta   90.00
_cell.angle_gamma   90.00
#
_symmetry.space_group_name_H-M   'P 1'
#
loop_
_entity.id
_entity.type
_entity.pdbx_description
1 polymer ?
#
loop_
_entity_poly.entity_id
_entity_poly.type
_entity_poly.pdbx_seq_one_letter_code
_entity_poly.pdbx_strand_id
1 'polypeptide(L)'
;MGAFFTEIKRYYILLLAVFLFFASIVLLASITTSSASAVGSTPKQAISGDNIFYAYIKAGEIMSASFSKTDRTEPVGFPKQIVTVALDGPGLTQQKCEIAKEVAVGQGCAFTNVTAPQTGVYRISFTLPSDAPIYKEVSPTVRWGGNLFNWDISIRDGTSEKTGRLWSELYAVRQQNNAADAEDLTYYYMSEAGYLYKAVYKGFNGQIATLSADAFGNRKNNECVSIYRSIEVTDTKNSPAFGTCQGSYKLFFDQPSGELPTTAKTWDDSTEWISPKISRPVVKDLMFTSDDNGDTQSGDIEFVLDNFVGQYQIKIDTNGDDNFNAKEDITIQKTIKELKSGIKQKVTFNGIDGDGRTIPASRKIGIKIEIEKIAEIHLVNADVEGRTGGIELTRLSGDNAPTTRMCWNDTELTKADDQTLMTSKVDGRNCPDSSGGVHGWSFTVGSWGDQRFIDDWAYASARIDGTNQIVYPQDIVMATLNGGSNGAVIVAVLLGIVIIAVVAIITLLLVRRHRRIILLREAERHQQTTTYPGPGDPQPPIQ
;
A
#
# COMPACT_ATOMS: atom_id res chain seq x y z
N MET A 1 39.69 -42.71 13.11
CA MET A 1 38.59 -41.84 13.61
C MET A 1 38.14 -40.75 12.63
N GLY A 2 38.44 -40.86 11.32
CA GLY A 2 38.00 -39.86 10.31
C GLY A 2 36.93 -40.33 9.31
N ALA A 3 36.57 -41.62 9.32
CA ALA A 3 35.62 -42.20 8.36
C ALA A 3 34.22 -42.47 8.96
N PHE A 4 34.05 -42.34 10.28
CA PHE A 4 32.79 -42.62 10.98
C PHE A 4 31.88 -41.37 11.11
N PHE A 5 32.44 -40.17 10.94
CA PHE A 5 31.69 -38.91 11.07
C PHE A 5 31.02 -38.44 9.77
N THR A 6 31.42 -39.00 8.62
CA THR A 6 30.90 -38.61 7.30
C THR A 6 29.59 -39.32 6.94
N GLU A 7 29.36 -40.51 7.48
CA GLU A 7 28.12 -41.29 7.28
C GLU A 7 26.93 -40.70 8.06
N ILE A 8 27.14 -40.21 9.29
CA ILE A 8 26.08 -39.66 10.14
C ILE A 8 25.48 -38.36 9.56
N LYS A 9 26.28 -37.55 8.84
CA LYS A 9 25.79 -36.32 8.16
C LYS A 9 24.86 -36.62 6.98
N ARG A 10 25.04 -37.74 6.26
CA ARG A 10 24.18 -38.09 5.12
C ARG A 10 22.78 -38.53 5.56
N TYR A 11 22.68 -39.23 6.70
CA TYR A 11 21.38 -39.65 7.24
C TYR A 11 20.61 -38.50 7.89
N TYR A 12 21.26 -37.53 8.52
CA TYR A 12 20.59 -36.35 9.09
C TYR A 12 20.01 -35.41 8.02
N ILE A 13 20.69 -35.24 6.88
CA ILE A 13 20.20 -34.40 5.78
C ILE A 13 19.00 -35.04 5.09
N LEU A 14 18.97 -36.39 4.96
CA LEU A 14 17.81 -37.10 4.42
C LEU A 14 16.60 -37.06 5.38
N LEU A 15 16.83 -37.19 6.69
CA LEU A 15 15.77 -37.11 7.71
C LEU A 15 15.18 -35.71 7.84
N LEU A 16 16.00 -34.65 7.72
CA LEU A 16 15.50 -33.26 7.72
C LEU A 16 14.67 -32.96 6.46
N ALA A 17 15.06 -33.49 5.30
CA ALA A 17 14.33 -33.31 4.05
C ALA A 17 12.96 -34.01 4.05
N VAL A 18 12.86 -35.20 4.66
CA VAL A 18 11.58 -35.92 4.80
C VAL A 18 10.66 -35.24 5.82
N PHE A 19 11.19 -34.66 6.90
CA PHE A 19 10.40 -33.90 7.87
C PHE A 19 9.87 -32.57 7.29
N LEU A 20 10.67 -31.88 6.47
CA LEU A 20 10.24 -30.67 5.75
C LEU A 20 9.20 -30.96 4.65
N PHE A 21 9.23 -32.16 4.05
CA PHE A 21 8.24 -32.58 3.06
C PHE A 21 6.91 -33.03 3.70
N PHE A 22 6.94 -33.63 4.90
CA PHE A 22 5.71 -33.96 5.63
C PHE A 22 5.09 -32.75 6.36
N ALA A 23 5.89 -31.79 6.82
CA ALA A 23 5.39 -30.53 7.39
C ALA A 23 4.70 -29.63 6.34
N SER A 24 5.00 -29.81 5.05
CA SER A 24 4.35 -29.08 3.95
C SER A 24 3.07 -29.75 3.43
N ILE A 25 2.76 -30.98 3.82
CA ILE A 25 1.53 -31.70 3.40
C ILE A 25 0.39 -31.57 4.43
N VAL A 26 0.67 -31.16 5.67
CA VAL A 26 -0.35 -30.96 6.73
C VAL A 26 -0.91 -29.52 6.76
N LEU A 27 -0.40 -28.61 5.92
CA LEU A 27 -0.94 -27.26 5.75
C LEU A 27 -1.83 -27.08 4.51
N LEU A 28 -2.45 -28.16 4.01
CA LEU A 28 -3.71 -28.03 3.26
C LEU A 28 -4.85 -27.93 4.26
N ALA A 29 -4.86 -26.82 5.02
CA ALA A 29 -6.11 -26.33 5.58
C ALA A 29 -7.04 -26.09 4.39
N SER A 30 -8.20 -26.74 4.44
CA SER A 30 -9.28 -26.66 3.47
C SER A 30 -9.49 -25.21 3.02
N ILE A 31 -8.92 -24.84 1.88
CA ILE A 31 -9.36 -23.65 1.14
C ILE A 31 -10.72 -24.05 0.61
N THR A 32 -11.76 -23.80 1.40
CA THR A 32 -13.11 -23.73 0.88
C THR A 32 -13.06 -22.63 -0.17
N THR A 33 -12.97 -23.01 -1.44
CA THR A 33 -13.22 -22.11 -2.56
C THR A 33 -14.64 -21.60 -2.34
N SER A 34 -14.78 -20.38 -1.84
CA SER A 34 -16.04 -19.68 -1.88
C SER A 34 -16.47 -19.68 -3.34
N SER A 35 -17.67 -20.18 -3.61
CA SER A 35 -18.28 -20.06 -4.93
C SER A 35 -18.25 -18.58 -5.31
N ALA A 36 -17.47 -18.25 -6.35
CA ALA A 36 -17.38 -16.88 -6.85
C ALA A 36 -18.80 -16.38 -7.12
N SER A 37 -19.18 -15.33 -6.40
CA SER A 37 -20.49 -14.70 -6.46
C SER A 37 -20.29 -13.22 -6.69
N ALA A 38 -21.31 -12.56 -7.22
CA ALA A 38 -21.33 -11.12 -7.40
C ALA A 38 -21.00 -10.40 -6.09
N VAL A 39 -20.29 -9.28 -6.21
CA VAL A 39 -20.01 -8.42 -5.07
C VAL A 39 -21.19 -7.49 -4.90
N GLY A 40 -21.80 -7.49 -3.73
CA GLY A 40 -22.96 -6.67 -3.45
C GLY A 40 -23.12 -6.38 -1.96
N SER A 41 -24.04 -5.46 -1.67
CA SER A 41 -24.53 -5.26 -0.31
C SER A 41 -25.18 -6.54 0.20
N THR A 42 -24.89 -6.92 1.45
CA THR A 42 -25.60 -8.01 2.11
C THR A 42 -27.05 -7.61 2.43
N PRO A 43 -27.92 -8.57 2.82
CA PRO A 43 -29.26 -8.24 3.33
C PRO A 43 -29.28 -7.36 4.59
N LYS A 44 -28.14 -7.02 5.18
CA LYS A 44 -27.99 -6.10 6.33
C LYS A 44 -27.44 -4.73 5.93
N GLN A 45 -26.77 -4.63 4.77
CA GLN A 45 -26.23 -3.39 4.21
C GLN A 45 -27.10 -2.79 3.11
N ALA A 46 -27.04 -1.47 2.95
CA ALA A 46 -27.62 -0.73 1.84
C ALA A 46 -26.75 0.50 1.55
N ILE A 47 -27.08 1.21 0.47
CA ILE A 47 -26.59 2.55 0.22
C ILE A 47 -27.77 3.51 0.09
N SER A 48 -27.57 4.76 0.49
CA SER A 48 -28.51 5.85 0.21
C SER A 48 -27.83 7.21 0.01
N GLY A 49 -26.50 7.25 0.17
CA GLY A 49 -25.69 8.41 -0.13
C GLY A 49 -24.91 8.26 -1.43
N ASP A 50 -24.32 9.37 -1.88
CA ASP A 50 -23.43 9.39 -3.04
C ASP A 50 -22.36 8.29 -2.90
N ASN A 51 -22.23 7.46 -3.93
CA ASN A 51 -21.22 6.40 -3.98
C ASN A 51 -20.63 6.33 -5.39
N ILE A 52 -19.32 6.05 -5.45
CA ILE A 52 -18.64 5.73 -6.71
C ILE A 52 -17.98 4.37 -6.56
N PHE A 53 -18.33 3.47 -7.45
CA PHE A 53 -17.69 2.17 -7.60
C PHE A 53 -16.84 2.19 -8.86
N TYR A 54 -15.69 1.54 -8.77
CA TYR A 54 -14.77 1.38 -9.88
C TYR A 54 -14.50 -0.09 -10.12
N ALA A 55 -14.42 -0.47 -11.39
CA ALA A 55 -14.21 -1.84 -11.82
C ALA A 55 -13.11 -1.93 -12.87
N TYR A 56 -12.15 -2.85 -12.70
CA TYR A 56 -11.22 -3.19 -13.78
C TYR A 56 -11.84 -4.30 -14.66
N ILE A 57 -12.01 -3.99 -15.94
CA ILE A 57 -12.67 -4.89 -16.89
C ILE A 57 -11.84 -4.98 -18.16
N LYS A 58 -11.63 -6.19 -18.67
CA LYS A 58 -10.93 -6.46 -19.93
C LYS A 58 -11.91 -6.36 -21.11
N ALA A 59 -11.42 -5.95 -22.27
CA ALA A 59 -12.23 -5.89 -23.49
C ALA A 59 -12.89 -7.26 -23.76
N GLY A 60 -14.19 -7.26 -24.02
CA GLY A 60 -15.01 -8.46 -24.23
C GLY A 60 -15.58 -9.10 -22.95
N GLU A 61 -15.08 -8.76 -21.76
CA GLU A 61 -15.73 -9.13 -20.51
C GLU A 61 -17.05 -8.37 -20.34
N ILE A 62 -17.94 -8.92 -19.51
CA ILE A 62 -19.31 -8.46 -19.30
C ILE A 62 -19.42 -7.91 -17.88
N MET A 63 -19.96 -6.71 -17.76
CA MET A 63 -20.36 -6.12 -16.48
C MET A 63 -21.88 -6.16 -16.31
N SER A 64 -22.35 -6.49 -15.12
CA SER A 64 -23.71 -6.18 -14.70
C SER A 64 -23.68 -5.41 -13.39
N ALA A 65 -24.56 -4.42 -13.26
CA ALA A 65 -24.71 -3.63 -12.05
C ALA A 65 -26.19 -3.38 -11.79
N SER A 66 -26.66 -3.54 -10.55
CA SER A 66 -28.04 -3.30 -10.19
C SER A 66 -28.15 -2.58 -8.85
N PHE A 67 -29.15 -1.71 -8.76
CA PHE A 67 -29.46 -0.87 -7.61
C PHE A 67 -30.97 -0.94 -7.40
N SER A 68 -31.41 -1.67 -6.38
CA SER A 68 -32.83 -1.94 -6.14
C SER A 68 -33.27 -1.40 -4.78
N LYS A 69 -34.39 -0.66 -4.74
CA LYS A 69 -34.96 -0.13 -3.51
C LYS A 69 -35.27 -1.26 -2.54
N THR A 70 -34.80 -1.15 -1.31
CA THR A 70 -35.11 -2.09 -0.24
C THR A 70 -36.44 -1.75 0.43
N ASP A 71 -37.01 -2.67 1.19
CA ASP A 71 -38.14 -2.42 2.10
C ASP A 71 -37.74 -1.78 3.43
N ARG A 72 -36.44 -1.52 3.62
CA ARG A 72 -35.90 -0.99 4.86
C ARG A 72 -36.31 0.45 5.11
N THR A 73 -36.48 0.77 6.38
CA THR A 73 -36.88 2.09 6.86
C THR A 73 -35.67 3.01 6.94
N GLU A 74 -35.87 4.27 6.58
CA GLU A 74 -34.85 5.30 6.69
C GLU A 74 -34.70 5.72 8.17
N PRO A 75 -33.49 5.66 8.76
CA PRO A 75 -33.32 5.85 10.20
C PRO A 75 -33.28 7.30 10.71
N VAL A 76 -33.03 8.31 9.87
CA VAL A 76 -32.64 9.68 10.32
C VAL A 76 -33.56 10.81 9.80
N GLY A 77 -34.62 10.48 9.09
CA GLY A 77 -35.58 11.41 8.49
C GLY A 77 -35.15 12.04 7.16
N PHE A 78 -34.21 11.44 6.40
CA PHE A 78 -33.83 12.02 5.11
C PHE A 78 -34.99 11.99 4.10
N PRO A 79 -35.23 13.09 3.36
CA PRO A 79 -36.24 13.08 2.31
C PRO A 79 -35.86 12.10 1.20
N LYS A 80 -36.85 11.42 0.63
CA LYS A 80 -36.65 10.64 -0.61
C LYS A 80 -36.17 11.57 -1.71
N GLN A 81 -35.19 11.10 -2.48
CA GLN A 81 -34.59 11.83 -3.59
C GLN A 81 -34.67 11.03 -4.88
N ILE A 82 -34.58 11.75 -6.00
CA ILE A 82 -34.21 11.16 -7.28
C ILE A 82 -32.75 10.70 -7.17
N VAL A 83 -32.40 9.59 -7.83
CA VAL A 83 -31.02 9.14 -7.93
C VAL A 83 -30.66 8.93 -9.39
N THR A 84 -29.54 9.47 -9.84
CA THR A 84 -28.94 9.14 -11.13
C THR A 84 -27.91 8.05 -10.92
N VAL A 85 -28.04 6.93 -11.65
CA VAL A 85 -26.94 5.96 -11.76
C VAL A 85 -26.35 6.05 -13.16
N ALA A 86 -25.04 6.26 -13.24
CA ALA A 86 -24.30 6.35 -14.49
C ALA A 86 -23.21 5.29 -14.55
N LEU A 87 -22.97 4.77 -15.76
CA LEU A 87 -21.92 3.84 -16.09
C LEU A 87 -21.06 4.43 -17.20
N ASP A 88 -19.78 4.61 -16.90
CA ASP A 88 -18.75 5.08 -17.81
C ASP A 88 -17.62 4.05 -17.94
N GLY A 89 -16.93 4.07 -19.08
CA GLY A 89 -15.71 3.28 -19.26
C GLY A 89 -15.01 3.58 -20.57
N PRO A 90 -13.77 3.12 -20.77
CA PRO A 90 -13.00 3.41 -21.97
C PRO A 90 -13.72 2.90 -23.22
N GLY A 91 -13.96 3.80 -24.17
CA GLY A 91 -14.70 3.49 -25.40
C GLY A 91 -16.18 3.13 -25.22
N LEU A 92 -16.73 3.20 -23.99
CA LEU A 92 -18.14 2.98 -23.73
C LEU A 92 -18.88 4.31 -23.83
N THR A 93 -19.92 4.38 -24.67
CA THR A 93 -20.88 5.48 -24.62
C THR A 93 -21.57 5.45 -23.26
N GLN A 94 -21.46 6.54 -22.49
CA GLN A 94 -22.05 6.63 -21.16
C GLN A 94 -23.49 6.13 -21.15
N GLN A 95 -23.76 5.18 -20.25
CA GLN A 95 -25.12 4.71 -19.97
C GLN A 95 -25.59 5.35 -18.68
N LYS A 96 -26.87 5.72 -18.62
CA LYS A 96 -27.45 6.30 -17.42
C LYS A 96 -28.91 5.92 -17.28
N CYS A 97 -29.37 5.92 -16.04
CA CYS A 97 -30.74 5.69 -15.65
C CYS A 97 -31.05 6.62 -14.47
N GLU A 98 -32.33 6.94 -14.31
CA GLU A 98 -32.82 7.71 -13.19
C GLU A 98 -33.79 6.87 -12.37
N ILE A 99 -33.54 6.77 -11.08
CA ILE A 99 -34.44 6.15 -10.12
C ILE A 99 -35.33 7.26 -9.56
N ALA A 100 -36.64 7.14 -9.80
CA ALA A 100 -37.62 8.10 -9.34
C ALA A 100 -37.69 8.16 -7.80
N LYS A 101 -38.06 9.33 -7.27
CA LYS A 101 -38.26 9.56 -5.84
C LYS A 101 -39.19 8.53 -5.17
N GLU A 102 -40.32 8.23 -5.83
CA GLU A 102 -41.32 7.27 -5.34
C GLU A 102 -41.17 5.89 -6.02
N VAL A 103 -39.94 5.37 -6.02
CA VAL A 103 -39.63 4.03 -6.52
C VAL A 103 -40.22 2.94 -5.62
N ALA A 104 -40.82 1.90 -6.21
CA ALA A 104 -41.33 0.75 -5.49
C ALA A 104 -40.20 -0.18 -5.01
N VAL A 105 -40.43 -0.92 -3.91
CA VAL A 105 -39.49 -1.93 -3.41
C VAL A 105 -39.17 -2.95 -4.51
N GLY A 106 -37.89 -3.32 -4.64
CA GLY A 106 -37.36 -4.22 -5.66
C GLY A 106 -37.17 -3.58 -7.03
N GLN A 107 -37.64 -2.34 -7.24
CA GLN A 107 -37.39 -1.58 -8.46
C GLN A 107 -36.20 -0.63 -8.29
N GLY A 108 -35.63 -0.19 -9.41
CA GLY A 108 -34.54 0.77 -9.41
C GLY A 108 -33.84 0.79 -10.76
N CYS A 109 -32.52 0.75 -10.76
CA CYS A 109 -31.73 0.75 -11.98
C CYS A 109 -30.90 -0.52 -12.14
N ALA A 110 -30.79 -1.01 -13.37
CA ALA A 110 -29.83 -2.05 -13.72
C ALA A 110 -29.17 -1.79 -15.07
N PHE A 111 -27.89 -2.10 -15.15
CA PHE A 111 -27.13 -2.28 -16.37
C PHE A 111 -26.90 -3.79 -16.53
N THR A 112 -27.52 -4.40 -17.54
CA THR A 112 -27.49 -5.86 -17.71
C THR A 112 -26.57 -6.23 -18.86
N ASN A 113 -25.60 -7.10 -18.58
CA ASN A 113 -24.69 -7.68 -19.56
C ASN A 113 -23.99 -6.66 -20.48
N VAL A 114 -23.50 -5.56 -19.91
CA VAL A 114 -22.75 -4.55 -20.66
C VAL A 114 -21.38 -5.11 -21.02
N THR A 115 -21.14 -5.35 -22.31
CA THR A 115 -19.84 -5.81 -22.81
C THR A 115 -18.85 -4.65 -22.84
N ALA A 116 -17.67 -4.82 -22.27
CA ALA A 116 -16.61 -3.81 -22.25
C ALA A 116 -15.98 -3.67 -23.66
N PRO A 117 -16.11 -2.51 -24.34
CA PRO A 117 -15.48 -2.31 -25.65
C PRO A 117 -13.95 -2.20 -25.59
N GLN A 118 -13.40 -1.71 -24.48
CA GLN A 118 -11.95 -1.59 -24.27
C GLN A 118 -11.59 -2.01 -22.85
N THR A 119 -10.35 -2.46 -22.67
CA THR A 119 -9.82 -2.77 -21.33
C THR A 119 -9.55 -1.49 -20.55
N GLY A 120 -10.02 -1.43 -19.30
CA GLY A 120 -9.63 -0.38 -18.37
C GLY A 120 -10.52 -0.26 -17.14
N VAL A 121 -10.54 0.93 -16.54
CA VAL A 121 -11.34 1.27 -15.35
C VAL A 121 -12.70 1.80 -15.79
N TYR A 122 -13.74 1.07 -15.39
CA TYR A 122 -15.13 1.48 -15.51
C TYR A 122 -15.58 2.11 -14.20
N ARG A 123 -16.45 3.12 -14.30
CA ARG A 123 -16.98 3.85 -13.16
C ARG A 123 -18.50 3.70 -13.13
N ILE A 124 -19.02 3.32 -11.97
CA ILE A 124 -20.44 3.32 -11.65
C ILE A 124 -20.69 4.40 -10.60
N SER A 125 -21.35 5.48 -10.99
CA SER A 125 -21.69 6.59 -10.08
C SER A 125 -23.14 6.45 -9.65
N PHE A 126 -23.39 6.38 -8.34
CA PHE A 126 -24.69 6.51 -7.71
C PHE A 126 -24.75 7.91 -7.10
N THR A 127 -25.54 8.80 -7.71
CA THR A 127 -25.47 10.24 -7.42
C THR A 127 -26.84 10.83 -7.15
N LEU A 128 -26.93 11.55 -6.04
CA LEU A 128 -28.09 12.35 -5.66
C LEU A 128 -28.02 13.76 -6.28
N PRO A 129 -29.17 14.44 -6.43
CA PRO A 129 -29.19 15.79 -6.98
C PRO A 129 -28.42 16.76 -6.08
N SER A 130 -27.94 17.86 -6.68
CA SER A 130 -27.04 18.80 -5.99
C SER A 130 -27.63 19.46 -4.74
N ASP A 131 -28.96 19.52 -4.65
CA ASP A 131 -29.75 20.07 -3.54
C ASP A 131 -30.12 19.02 -2.47
N ALA A 132 -29.75 17.74 -2.66
CA ALA A 132 -29.93 16.73 -1.63
C ALA A 132 -29.11 17.06 -0.36
N PRO A 133 -29.62 16.74 0.84
CA PRO A 133 -28.95 17.07 2.09
C PRO A 133 -27.54 16.48 2.20
N ILE A 134 -26.60 17.28 2.71
CA ILE A 134 -25.29 16.82 3.18
C ILE A 134 -25.37 16.73 4.70
N TYR A 135 -24.93 15.61 5.26
CA TYR A 135 -24.81 15.43 6.69
C TYR A 135 -23.33 15.54 7.08
N LYS A 136 -22.93 16.75 7.48
CA LYS A 136 -21.51 17.14 7.60
C LYS A 136 -20.80 16.40 8.72
N GLU A 137 -21.58 15.93 9.70
CA GLU A 137 -21.18 15.07 10.80
C GLU A 137 -20.68 13.70 10.29
N VAL A 138 -21.13 13.26 9.12
CA VAL A 138 -20.66 12.01 8.50
C VAL A 138 -19.66 12.30 7.41
N SER A 139 -19.99 13.22 6.51
CA SER A 139 -19.09 13.62 5.42
C SER A 139 -19.49 14.98 4.86
N PRO A 140 -18.52 15.87 4.58
CA PRO A 140 -18.79 17.17 3.98
C PRO A 140 -19.13 17.09 2.49
N THR A 141 -18.94 15.94 1.83
CA THR A 141 -19.06 15.79 0.37
C THR A 141 -20.13 14.80 -0.07
N VAL A 142 -20.57 13.90 0.81
CA VAL A 142 -21.58 12.89 0.50
C VAL A 142 -22.98 13.46 0.75
N ARG A 143 -23.81 13.48 -0.29
CA ARG A 143 -25.24 13.76 -0.15
C ARG A 143 -25.98 12.49 0.24
N TRP A 144 -27.09 12.64 0.95
CA TRP A 144 -27.89 11.52 1.46
C TRP A 144 -29.36 11.64 1.07
N GLY A 145 -29.96 10.50 0.74
CA GLY A 145 -31.37 10.39 0.41
C GLY A 145 -32.07 9.39 1.32
N GLY A 146 -33.40 9.51 1.37
CA GLY A 146 -34.22 8.65 2.20
C GLY A 146 -34.57 7.29 1.60
N ASN A 147 -34.23 7.06 0.33
CA ASN A 147 -34.39 5.75 -0.30
C ASN A 147 -33.12 4.91 -0.07
N LEU A 148 -33.28 3.76 0.57
CA LEU A 148 -32.21 2.77 0.74
C LEU A 148 -32.22 1.76 -0.40
N PHE A 149 -31.05 1.43 -0.92
CA PHE A 149 -30.86 0.54 -2.06
C PHE A 149 -29.89 -0.59 -1.74
N ASN A 150 -30.24 -1.81 -2.13
CA ASN A 150 -29.26 -2.85 -2.31
C ASN A 150 -28.49 -2.55 -3.60
N TRP A 151 -27.21 -2.89 -3.63
CA TRP A 151 -26.40 -2.85 -4.83
C TRP A 151 -25.74 -4.21 -5.07
N ASP A 152 -25.59 -4.56 -6.34
CA ASP A 152 -24.92 -5.79 -6.81
C ASP A 152 -24.16 -5.46 -8.09
N ILE A 153 -22.86 -5.75 -8.13
CA ILE A 153 -22.00 -5.51 -9.28
C ILE A 153 -21.18 -6.78 -9.55
N SER A 154 -21.26 -7.27 -10.77
CA SER A 154 -20.52 -8.44 -11.24
C SER A 154 -19.74 -8.15 -12.50
N ILE A 155 -18.58 -8.79 -12.60
CA ILE A 155 -17.70 -8.76 -13.77
C ILE A 155 -17.51 -10.21 -14.20
N ARG A 156 -17.75 -10.52 -15.47
CA ARG A 156 -17.73 -11.89 -15.98
C ARG A 156 -16.96 -12.01 -17.28
N ASP A 157 -16.28 -13.13 -17.42
CA ASP A 157 -15.70 -13.62 -18.68
C ASP A 157 -16.48 -14.86 -19.10
N GLY A 158 -17.41 -14.69 -20.05
CA GLY A 158 -18.45 -15.69 -20.31
C GLY A 158 -19.30 -15.94 -19.06
N THR A 159 -19.24 -17.17 -18.53
CA THR A 159 -19.95 -17.57 -17.30
C THR A 159 -19.10 -17.46 -16.03
N SER A 160 -17.80 -17.15 -16.16
CA SER A 160 -16.88 -17.06 -15.03
C SER A 160 -16.90 -15.67 -14.42
N GLU A 161 -17.29 -15.57 -13.15
CA GLU A 161 -17.13 -14.37 -12.34
C GLU A 161 -15.65 -14.01 -12.13
N LYS A 162 -15.33 -12.72 -12.13
CA LYS A 162 -14.01 -12.14 -11.85
C LYS A 162 -14.09 -11.28 -10.59
N THR A 163 -13.74 -11.87 -9.45
CA THR A 163 -13.71 -11.21 -8.15
C THR A 163 -12.43 -10.38 -7.95
N GLY A 164 -12.41 -9.54 -6.91
CA GLY A 164 -11.21 -8.77 -6.57
C GLY A 164 -10.89 -7.64 -7.56
N ARG A 165 -11.88 -7.19 -8.34
CA ARG A 165 -11.73 -6.13 -9.35
C ARG A 165 -12.64 -4.93 -9.13
N LEU A 166 -13.42 -4.93 -8.05
CA LEU A 166 -14.33 -3.86 -7.67
C LEU A 166 -13.81 -3.14 -6.43
N TRP A 167 -13.77 -1.81 -6.47
CA TRP A 167 -13.38 -0.99 -5.33
C TRP A 167 -14.16 0.33 -5.26
N SER A 168 -14.03 1.01 -4.13
CA SER A 168 -14.38 2.41 -3.93
C SER A 168 -13.20 3.14 -3.27
N GLU A 169 -13.34 4.44 -3.03
CA GLU A 169 -12.34 5.28 -2.35
C GLU A 169 -12.93 6.04 -1.16
N LEU A 170 -14.24 6.31 -1.23
CA LEU A 170 -15.08 6.76 -0.13
C LEU A 170 -16.41 6.00 -0.23
N TYR A 171 -16.59 5.02 0.64
CA TYR A 171 -17.77 4.17 0.63
C TYR A 171 -18.78 4.66 1.67
N ALA A 172 -19.97 5.04 1.22
CA ALA A 172 -21.07 5.51 2.07
C ALA A 172 -22.09 4.38 2.25
N VAL A 173 -22.08 3.76 3.43
CA VAL A 173 -22.85 2.56 3.75
C VAL A 173 -23.97 2.87 4.74
N ARG A 174 -25.06 2.12 4.64
CA ARG A 174 -26.23 2.17 5.54
C ARG A 174 -26.48 0.79 6.14
N GLN A 175 -26.78 0.76 7.43
CA GLN A 175 -27.40 -0.38 8.13
C GLN A 175 -28.60 0.15 8.92
N GLN A 176 -29.55 -0.72 9.29
CA GLN A 176 -30.66 -0.26 10.14
C GLN A 176 -30.18 0.09 11.55
N ASN A 177 -30.94 0.95 12.21
CA ASN A 177 -30.78 1.25 13.63
C ASN A 177 -31.26 0.08 14.51
N ASN A 178 -30.58 -1.07 14.41
CA ASN A 178 -30.78 -2.21 15.27
C ASN A 178 -29.52 -3.10 15.33
N ALA A 179 -29.34 -3.79 16.46
CA ALA A 179 -28.19 -4.67 16.65
C ALA A 179 -28.22 -5.93 15.77
N ALA A 180 -29.37 -6.34 15.24
CA ALA A 180 -29.50 -7.54 14.41
C ALA A 180 -28.85 -7.37 13.03
N ASP A 181 -28.78 -6.13 12.55
CA ASP A 181 -28.12 -5.75 11.30
C ASP A 181 -26.61 -5.53 11.46
N ALA A 182 -26.06 -5.65 12.68
CA ALA A 182 -24.61 -5.69 12.84
C ALA A 182 -24.03 -6.92 12.13
N GLU A 183 -22.88 -6.72 11.46
CA GLU A 183 -22.20 -7.77 10.73
C GLU A 183 -20.70 -7.52 10.60
N ASP A 184 -19.95 -8.57 10.27
CA ASP A 184 -18.52 -8.43 10.01
C ASP A 184 -18.30 -7.92 8.58
N LEU A 185 -17.62 -6.78 8.44
CA LEU A 185 -17.23 -6.24 7.13
C LEU A 185 -15.75 -6.50 6.88
N THR A 186 -15.42 -7.13 5.75
CA THR A 186 -14.04 -7.31 5.34
C THR A 186 -13.77 -6.48 4.09
N TYR A 187 -12.75 -5.63 4.17
CA TYR A 187 -12.29 -4.83 3.04
C TYR A 187 -10.78 -4.94 2.88
N TYR A 188 -10.31 -4.68 1.67
CA TYR A 188 -8.90 -4.65 1.35
C TYR A 188 -8.52 -3.26 0.85
N TYR A 189 -7.48 -2.67 1.41
CA TYR A 189 -7.02 -1.33 1.05
C TYR A 189 -5.71 -1.43 0.29
N MET A 190 -5.65 -0.85 -0.91
CA MET A 190 -4.44 -0.74 -1.71
C MET A 190 -3.98 0.72 -1.74
N SER A 191 -2.73 0.98 -1.40
CA SER A 191 -2.12 2.30 -1.59
C SER A 191 -1.56 2.49 -2.99
N GLU A 192 -1.40 3.74 -3.41
CA GLU A 192 -0.74 4.09 -4.68
C GLU A 192 0.72 3.59 -4.75
N ALA A 193 1.36 3.38 -3.61
CA ALA A 193 2.70 2.80 -3.51
C ALA A 193 2.70 1.25 -3.49
N GLY A 194 1.54 0.60 -3.60
CA GLY A 194 1.40 -0.87 -3.75
C GLY A 194 1.30 -1.66 -2.44
N TYR A 195 1.13 -0.99 -1.30
CA TYR A 195 0.94 -1.67 -0.02
C TYR A 195 -0.52 -2.12 0.12
N LEU A 196 -0.70 -3.39 0.49
CA LEU A 196 -2.00 -4.03 0.62
C LEU A 196 -2.30 -4.32 2.09
N TYR A 197 -3.50 -3.97 2.51
CA TYR A 197 -4.02 -4.18 3.86
C TYR A 197 -5.35 -4.92 3.78
N LYS A 198 -5.65 -5.72 4.79
CA LYS A 198 -6.96 -6.32 5.03
C LYS A 198 -7.49 -5.79 6.35
N ALA A 199 -8.66 -5.17 6.34
CA ALA A 199 -9.37 -4.77 7.55
C ALA A 199 -10.60 -5.66 7.73
N VAL A 200 -10.85 -6.10 8.96
CA VAL A 200 -12.08 -6.80 9.37
C VAL A 200 -12.72 -5.99 10.47
N TYR A 201 -13.85 -5.36 10.17
CA TYR A 201 -14.68 -4.61 11.11
C TYR A 201 -15.71 -5.55 11.72
N LYS A 202 -15.50 -5.98 12.96
CA LYS A 202 -16.34 -7.01 13.59
C LYS A 202 -17.56 -6.44 14.25
N GLY A 203 -18.72 -7.03 13.97
CA GLY A 203 -20.02 -6.57 14.47
C GLY A 203 -20.24 -5.10 14.17
N PHE A 204 -19.87 -4.67 12.97
CA PHE A 204 -20.00 -3.31 12.48
C PHE A 204 -21.48 -2.98 12.28
N ASN A 205 -21.91 -1.83 12.79
CA ASN A 205 -23.16 -1.17 12.42
C ASN A 205 -22.86 0.32 12.28
N GLY A 206 -22.97 0.86 11.08
CA GLY A 206 -22.75 2.28 10.82
C GLY A 206 -23.99 2.90 10.20
N GLN A 207 -25.06 3.07 10.99
CA GLN A 207 -26.38 3.56 10.54
C GLN A 207 -26.30 4.53 9.36
N ILE A 208 -25.43 5.54 9.44
CA ILE A 208 -25.01 6.42 8.34
C ILE A 208 -23.48 6.56 8.31
N ALA A 209 -22.78 5.49 7.96
CA ALA A 209 -21.32 5.53 7.98
C ALA A 209 -20.70 5.87 6.62
N THR A 210 -19.55 6.54 6.69
CA THR A 210 -18.58 6.57 5.59
C THR A 210 -17.28 5.91 6.00
N LEU A 211 -16.71 5.13 5.08
CA LEU A 211 -15.41 4.49 5.23
C LEU A 211 -14.46 5.02 4.15
N SER A 212 -13.27 5.43 4.57
CA SER A 212 -12.21 5.89 3.67
C SER A 212 -10.84 5.48 4.20
N ALA A 213 -9.84 5.51 3.33
CA ALA A 213 -8.46 5.36 3.76
C ALA A 213 -7.51 6.20 2.92
N ASP A 214 -6.46 6.72 3.55
CA ASP A 214 -5.37 7.46 2.90
C ASP A 214 -4.13 7.52 3.83
N ALA A 215 -3.11 8.28 3.45
CA ALA A 215 -1.88 8.44 4.22
C ALA A 215 -1.95 9.55 5.30
N PHE A 216 -3.11 10.19 5.50
CA PHE A 216 -3.23 11.41 6.31
C PHE A 216 -4.27 11.31 7.43
N GLY A 217 -5.36 10.55 7.22
CA GLY A 217 -6.41 10.36 8.20
C GLY A 217 -7.12 11.66 8.60
N ASN A 218 -7.35 11.82 9.89
CA ASN A 218 -7.73 13.11 10.44
C ASN A 218 -6.54 14.06 10.40
N ARG A 219 -6.78 15.29 9.95
CA ARG A 219 -5.73 16.26 9.66
C ARG A 219 -6.10 17.67 10.10
N LYS A 220 -5.08 18.52 10.22
CA LYS A 220 -5.31 19.97 10.37
C LYS A 220 -6.05 20.52 9.16
N ASN A 221 -6.96 21.46 9.39
CA ASN A 221 -7.72 22.12 8.32
C ASN A 221 -6.77 22.82 7.34
N ASN A 222 -7.02 22.64 6.04
CA ASN A 222 -6.24 23.22 4.92
C ASN A 222 -4.79 22.73 4.78
N GLU A 223 -4.34 21.82 5.64
CA GLU A 223 -3.03 21.16 5.54
C GLU A 223 -3.21 19.69 5.12
N CYS A 224 -2.13 18.94 4.90
CA CYS A 224 -2.18 17.48 4.77
C CYS A 224 -1.19 16.87 5.76
N VAL A 225 -1.43 17.18 7.02
CA VAL A 225 -0.61 16.79 8.16
C VAL A 225 -1.53 16.05 9.10
N SER A 226 -1.28 14.74 9.29
CA SER A 226 -2.07 13.93 10.19
C SER A 226 -1.92 14.44 11.61
N ILE A 227 -3.03 14.44 12.35
CA ILE A 227 -3.03 14.71 13.79
C ILE A 227 -2.96 13.44 14.64
N TYR A 228 -2.96 12.25 14.01
CA TYR A 228 -2.84 10.95 14.67
C TYR A 228 -3.80 10.77 15.85
N ARG A 229 -5.08 11.10 15.63
CA ARG A 229 -6.14 10.95 16.62
C ARG A 229 -7.53 11.07 16.00
N SER A 230 -8.49 10.45 16.67
CA SER A 230 -9.91 10.66 16.41
C SER A 230 -10.31 12.08 16.84
N ILE A 231 -11.36 12.61 16.21
CA ILE A 231 -11.93 13.93 16.52
C ILE A 231 -13.44 13.88 16.59
N GLU A 232 -14.02 14.77 17.40
CA GLU A 232 -15.46 15.05 17.37
C GLU A 232 -15.79 15.80 16.07
N VAL A 233 -16.99 15.60 15.52
CA VAL A 233 -17.45 16.33 14.32
C VAL A 233 -17.55 17.85 14.51
N THR A 234 -17.56 18.28 15.78
CA THR A 234 -17.57 19.70 16.17
C THR A 234 -16.16 20.32 16.22
N ASP A 235 -15.10 19.55 15.96
CA ASP A 235 -13.74 20.10 15.89
C ASP A 235 -13.63 21.10 14.73
N THR A 236 -13.27 22.34 15.07
CA THR A 236 -13.17 23.46 14.10
C THR A 236 -11.76 23.63 13.53
N LYS A 237 -10.77 22.92 14.07
CA LYS A 237 -9.36 23.02 13.69
C LYS A 237 -8.93 21.86 12.80
N ASN A 238 -9.63 20.73 12.89
CA ASN A 238 -9.28 19.50 12.21
C ASN A 238 -10.47 18.93 11.42
N SER A 239 -10.16 18.14 10.39
CA SER A 239 -11.15 17.46 9.55
C SER A 239 -10.57 16.15 9.02
N PRO A 240 -11.43 15.18 8.66
CA PRO A 240 -10.96 14.02 7.91
C PRO A 240 -10.46 14.44 6.53
N ALA A 241 -9.45 13.74 6.00
CA ALA A 241 -8.94 14.03 4.66
C ALA A 241 -9.97 13.70 3.58
N PHE A 242 -10.63 12.54 3.61
CA PHE A 242 -11.71 12.13 2.69
C PHE A 242 -11.41 12.51 1.21
N GLY A 243 -10.18 12.22 0.77
CA GLY A 243 -9.70 12.49 -0.60
C GLY A 243 -9.29 13.94 -0.89
N THR A 244 -9.53 14.90 0.00
CA THR A 244 -9.09 16.31 -0.19
C THR A 244 -7.57 16.48 -0.20
N CYS A 245 -6.84 15.53 0.40
CA CYS A 245 -5.38 15.48 0.37
C CYS A 245 -4.80 14.67 -0.78
N GLN A 246 -5.64 14.24 -1.73
CA GLN A 246 -5.28 13.31 -2.79
C GLN A 246 -4.78 11.97 -2.22
N GLY A 247 -4.42 11.02 -3.09
CA GLY A 247 -3.85 9.74 -2.67
C GLY A 247 -4.80 8.86 -1.85
N SER A 248 -6.11 8.96 -2.06
CA SER A 248 -7.08 8.02 -1.48
C SER A 248 -6.72 6.59 -1.84
N TYR A 249 -6.82 5.69 -0.86
CA TYR A 249 -6.54 4.28 -1.08
C TYR A 249 -7.78 3.61 -1.66
N LYS A 250 -7.55 2.59 -2.49
CA LYS A 250 -8.62 1.82 -3.09
C LYS A 250 -9.11 0.78 -2.09
N LEU A 251 -10.37 0.93 -1.66
CA LEU A 251 -11.11 0.00 -0.82
C LEU A 251 -11.76 -1.05 -1.73
N PHE A 252 -11.11 -2.20 -1.87
CA PHE A 252 -11.65 -3.36 -2.56
C PHE A 252 -12.60 -4.15 -1.64
N PHE A 253 -13.71 -4.59 -2.22
CA PHE A 253 -14.74 -5.38 -1.55
C PHE A 253 -14.37 -6.88 -1.44
N ASP A 254 -13.40 -7.31 -2.24
CA ASP A 254 -12.78 -8.63 -2.23
C ASP A 254 -11.25 -8.48 -2.17
N GLN A 255 -10.54 -9.58 -1.91
CA GLN A 255 -9.09 -9.56 -2.06
C GLN A 255 -8.74 -9.17 -3.51
N PRO A 256 -7.91 -8.14 -3.74
CA PRO A 256 -7.57 -7.68 -5.08
C PRO A 256 -7.00 -8.81 -5.93
N SER A 257 -7.50 -8.95 -7.15
CA SER A 257 -7.09 -10.02 -8.06
C SER A 257 -5.62 -9.86 -8.47
N GLY A 258 -4.88 -10.97 -8.52
CA GLY A 258 -3.51 -10.99 -9.05
C GLY A 258 -3.42 -10.68 -10.56
N GLU A 259 -4.56 -10.61 -11.26
CA GLU A 259 -4.63 -10.20 -12.66
C GLU A 259 -4.74 -8.68 -12.88
N LEU A 260 -4.89 -7.89 -11.81
CA LEU A 260 -4.99 -6.44 -11.91
C LEU A 260 -3.66 -5.87 -12.46
N PRO A 261 -3.71 -4.95 -13.44
CA PRO A 261 -2.51 -4.28 -13.91
C PRO A 261 -2.05 -3.22 -12.90
N THR A 262 -0.84 -2.71 -13.08
CA THR A 262 -0.33 -1.60 -12.26
C THR A 262 -1.13 -0.32 -12.50
N THR A 263 -1.49 -0.08 -13.76
CA THR A 263 -2.30 1.06 -14.21
C THR A 263 -3.27 0.61 -15.30
N ALA A 264 -4.36 1.34 -15.50
CA ALA A 264 -5.18 1.20 -16.70
C ALA A 264 -5.81 2.51 -17.13
N LYS A 265 -6.34 2.51 -18.35
CA LYS A 265 -7.05 3.64 -18.93
C LYS A 265 -8.41 3.84 -18.27
N THR A 266 -8.83 5.08 -18.06
CA THR A 266 -10.13 5.46 -17.49
C THR A 266 -11.11 5.91 -18.58
N TRP A 267 -12.36 6.19 -18.19
CA TRP A 267 -13.43 6.64 -19.08
C TRP A 267 -13.16 7.96 -19.80
N ASP A 268 -12.26 8.80 -19.28
CA ASP A 268 -11.86 10.09 -19.84
C ASP A 268 -10.54 10.04 -20.61
N ASP A 269 -10.13 8.83 -21.01
CA ASP A 269 -8.87 8.53 -21.67
C ASP A 269 -7.58 8.84 -20.87
N SER A 270 -7.71 9.23 -19.60
CA SER A 270 -6.58 9.33 -18.69
C SER A 270 -6.11 7.95 -18.20
N THR A 271 -5.11 7.92 -17.33
CA THR A 271 -4.53 6.69 -16.78
C THR A 271 -4.49 6.79 -15.27
N GLU A 272 -4.89 5.71 -14.61
CA GLU A 272 -4.95 5.62 -13.16
C GLU A 272 -4.23 4.37 -12.69
N TRP A 273 -3.62 4.42 -11.50
CA TRP A 273 -3.07 3.24 -10.84
C TRP A 273 -4.19 2.31 -10.36
N ILE A 274 -3.94 1.00 -10.28
CA ILE A 274 -4.91 0.01 -9.79
C ILE A 274 -4.27 -0.91 -8.75
N SER A 275 -3.26 -1.68 -9.18
CA SER A 275 -2.51 -2.59 -8.33
C SER A 275 -1.00 -2.43 -8.58
N PRO A 276 -0.42 -1.29 -8.19
CA PRO A 276 1.00 -1.03 -8.36
C PRO A 276 1.83 -2.03 -7.56
N LYS A 277 3.04 -2.32 -8.05
CA LYS A 277 4.02 -3.09 -7.26
C LYS A 277 4.53 -2.21 -6.12
N ILE A 278 4.85 -2.84 -5.00
CA ILE A 278 5.44 -2.16 -3.85
C ILE A 278 6.67 -1.37 -4.30
N SER A 279 6.66 -0.09 -3.96
CA SER A 279 7.76 0.82 -4.19
C SER A 279 8.25 1.41 -2.87
N ARG A 280 9.55 1.33 -2.60
CA ARG A 280 10.16 1.92 -1.40
C ARG A 280 10.49 3.39 -1.63
N PRO A 281 10.35 4.24 -0.60
CA PRO A 281 10.82 5.63 -0.67
C PRO A 281 12.30 5.71 -1.01
N VAL A 282 12.65 6.64 -1.92
CA VAL A 282 14.04 6.87 -2.33
C VAL A 282 14.37 8.35 -2.23
N VAL A 283 15.45 8.69 -1.52
CA VAL A 283 16.01 10.04 -1.50
C VAL A 283 17.20 10.11 -2.45
N LYS A 284 17.15 11.05 -3.39
CA LYS A 284 18.20 11.31 -4.39
C LYS A 284 18.64 12.76 -4.30
N ASP A 285 19.87 13.00 -4.76
CA ASP A 285 20.41 14.34 -4.99
C ASP A 285 20.29 15.28 -3.77
N LEU A 286 20.37 14.73 -2.56
CA LEU A 286 20.38 15.53 -1.33
C LEU A 286 21.64 16.40 -1.31
N MET A 287 21.43 17.71 -1.32
CA MET A 287 22.50 18.71 -1.31
C MET A 287 22.11 19.92 -0.45
N PHE A 288 23.13 20.63 0.01
CA PHE A 288 23.00 21.93 0.66
C PHE A 288 23.83 22.95 -0.11
N THR A 289 23.19 24.05 -0.50
CA THR A 289 23.85 25.18 -1.17
C THR A 289 23.84 26.36 -0.22
N SER A 290 25.01 26.77 0.27
CA SER A 290 25.10 27.93 1.16
C SER A 290 24.79 29.22 0.41
N ASP A 291 24.22 30.20 1.10
CA ASP A 291 23.96 31.53 0.53
C ASP A 291 25.24 32.37 0.34
N ASP A 292 26.40 31.89 0.81
CA ASP A 292 27.70 32.57 0.77
C ASP A 292 27.67 34.03 1.32
N ASN A 293 26.72 34.32 2.20
CA ASN A 293 26.37 35.65 2.70
C ASN A 293 27.08 36.06 4.00
N GLY A 294 28.12 35.31 4.41
CA GLY A 294 28.97 35.61 5.57
C GLY A 294 28.53 34.95 6.88
N ASP A 295 29.51 34.66 7.73
CA ASP A 295 29.53 34.13 9.10
C ASP A 295 28.54 33.04 9.54
N THR A 296 27.52 32.69 8.78
CA THR A 296 26.42 31.81 9.18
C THR A 296 26.20 30.64 8.21
N GLN A 297 25.70 29.53 8.74
CA GLN A 297 25.38 28.32 7.98
C GLN A 297 23.99 28.38 7.33
N SER A 298 23.67 29.47 6.64
CA SER A 298 22.41 29.65 5.91
C SER A 298 22.50 29.19 4.46
N GLY A 299 21.38 28.78 3.88
CA GLY A 299 21.32 28.25 2.52
C GLY A 299 20.07 27.44 2.20
N ASP A 300 20.10 26.76 1.05
CA ASP A 300 19.01 25.94 0.57
C ASP A 300 19.34 24.44 0.63
N ILE A 301 18.42 23.66 1.17
CA ILE A 301 18.41 22.19 1.15
C ILE A 301 17.57 21.75 -0.05
N GLU A 302 18.16 20.94 -0.91
CA GLU A 302 17.52 20.43 -2.12
C GLU A 302 17.68 18.91 -2.24
N PHE A 303 16.64 18.22 -2.70
CA PHE A 303 16.64 16.76 -2.89
C PHE A 303 15.45 16.33 -3.75
N VAL A 304 15.43 15.07 -4.17
CA VAL A 304 14.25 14.40 -4.74
C VAL A 304 13.82 13.29 -3.78
N LEU A 305 12.52 13.23 -3.47
CA LEU A 305 11.91 12.14 -2.71
C LEU A 305 10.88 11.42 -3.59
N ASP A 306 11.27 10.27 -4.10
CA ASP A 306 10.43 9.42 -4.94
C ASP A 306 9.69 8.37 -4.10
N ASN A 307 8.60 7.83 -4.65
CA ASN A 307 7.88 6.66 -4.12
C ASN A 307 7.34 6.85 -2.70
N PHE A 308 6.93 8.07 -2.36
CA PHE A 308 6.40 8.38 -1.04
C PHE A 308 5.20 9.35 -1.13
N VAL A 309 4.15 9.04 -0.38
CA VAL A 309 3.03 9.93 -0.04
C VAL A 309 2.89 9.87 1.47
N GLY A 310 2.71 11.01 2.10
CA GLY A 310 2.69 11.13 3.56
C GLY A 310 3.61 12.21 4.08
N GLN A 311 4.01 12.08 5.34
CA GLN A 311 4.76 13.07 6.10
C GLN A 311 6.22 12.66 6.27
N TYR A 312 7.14 13.61 6.10
CA TYR A 312 8.57 13.40 6.30
C TYR A 312 9.22 14.58 7.02
N GLN A 313 10.39 14.32 7.59
CA GLN A 313 11.17 15.27 8.36
C GLN A 313 12.48 15.59 7.65
N ILE A 314 12.88 16.85 7.71
CA ILE A 314 14.24 17.30 7.42
C ILE A 314 14.85 17.62 8.78
N LYS A 315 15.81 16.81 9.21
CA LYS A 315 16.55 17.00 10.45
C LYS A 315 17.91 17.62 10.14
N ILE A 316 18.31 18.60 10.94
CA ILE A 316 19.59 19.29 10.83
C ILE A 316 20.29 19.15 12.17
N ASP A 317 21.36 18.36 12.20
CA ASP A 317 22.34 18.34 13.28
C ASP A 317 23.14 19.64 13.18
N THR A 318 22.96 20.52 14.16
CA THR A 318 23.49 21.89 14.11
C THR A 318 24.88 22.03 14.75
N ASN A 319 25.33 21.00 15.46
CA ASN A 319 26.58 21.02 16.22
C ASN A 319 27.64 20.03 15.68
N GLY A 320 27.24 19.12 14.78
CA GLY A 320 28.07 18.14 14.10
C GLY A 320 28.42 16.90 14.94
N ASP A 321 27.61 16.57 15.95
CA ASP A 321 27.83 15.43 16.85
C ASP A 321 27.15 14.12 16.40
N ASP A 322 26.49 14.12 15.22
CA ASP A 322 25.73 13.01 14.63
C ASP A 322 24.48 12.61 15.43
N ASN A 323 24.06 13.43 16.39
CA ASN A 323 22.74 13.42 16.99
C ASN A 323 21.86 14.45 16.27
N PHE A 324 20.67 14.03 15.83
CA PHE A 324 19.72 14.87 15.10
C PHE A 324 18.47 15.23 15.93
N ASN A 325 18.46 14.85 17.20
CA ASN A 325 17.31 15.00 18.09
C ASN A 325 17.67 15.77 19.37
N ALA A 326 18.83 16.43 19.41
CA ALA A 326 19.19 17.32 20.50
C ALA A 326 18.29 18.57 20.47
N LYS A 327 18.26 19.31 21.58
CA LYS A 327 17.37 20.48 21.71
C LYS A 327 17.78 21.61 20.77
N GLU A 328 19.08 21.73 20.53
CA GLU A 328 19.70 22.65 19.59
C GLU A 328 19.48 22.27 18.11
N ASP A 329 19.07 21.03 17.81
CA ASP A 329 18.86 20.60 16.43
C ASP A 329 17.53 21.08 15.86
N ILE A 330 17.47 21.13 14.53
CA ILE A 330 16.30 21.59 13.81
C ILE A 330 15.57 20.41 13.18
N THR A 331 14.25 20.38 13.35
CA THR A 331 13.35 19.47 12.61
C THR A 331 12.33 20.28 11.84
N ILE A 332 12.30 20.11 10.52
CA ILE A 332 11.32 20.72 9.63
C ILE A 332 10.39 19.64 9.10
N GLN A 333 9.09 19.76 9.38
CA GLN A 333 8.05 18.84 8.90
C GLN A 333 7.58 19.24 7.50
N LYS A 334 7.40 18.24 6.63
CA LYS A 334 6.92 18.41 5.25
C LYS A 334 6.00 17.26 4.83
N THR A 335 5.26 17.46 3.74
CA THR A 335 4.29 16.49 3.22
C THR A 335 4.42 16.34 1.70
N ILE A 336 4.29 15.11 1.21
CA ILE A 336 4.03 14.80 -0.21
C ILE A 336 2.61 14.26 -0.35
N LYS A 337 1.81 14.86 -1.25
CA LYS A 337 0.37 14.54 -1.43
C LYS A 337 0.08 13.56 -2.57
N GLU A 338 0.99 13.46 -3.54
CA GLU A 338 0.82 12.64 -4.74
C GLU A 338 2.09 11.85 -5.01
N LEU A 339 1.95 10.62 -5.51
CA LEU A 339 3.09 9.78 -5.87
C LEU A 339 3.69 10.22 -7.21
N LYS A 340 4.44 11.34 -7.21
CA LYS A 340 5.18 11.84 -8.37
C LYS A 340 6.68 11.62 -8.21
N SER A 341 7.32 11.10 -9.25
CA SER A 341 8.77 10.91 -9.27
C SER A 341 9.51 12.08 -9.93
N GLY A 342 10.75 12.32 -9.51
CA GLY A 342 11.65 13.32 -10.09
C GLY A 342 11.36 14.76 -9.68
N ILE A 343 10.43 14.99 -8.75
CA ILE A 343 10.08 16.33 -8.29
C ILE A 343 11.10 16.80 -7.26
N LYS A 344 11.89 17.82 -7.62
CA LYS A 344 12.86 18.46 -6.74
C LYS A 344 12.15 19.23 -5.63
N GLN A 345 12.48 18.89 -4.40
CA GLN A 345 12.10 19.60 -3.18
C GLN A 345 13.16 20.64 -2.86
N LYS A 346 12.72 21.80 -2.35
CA LYS A 346 13.60 22.89 -1.92
C LYS A 346 13.11 23.46 -0.59
N VAL A 347 14.01 23.59 0.37
CA VAL A 347 13.74 24.16 1.69
C VAL A 347 14.86 25.11 2.09
N THR A 348 14.51 26.36 2.37
CA THR A 348 15.46 27.36 2.85
C THR A 348 15.71 27.19 4.34
N PHE A 349 16.98 27.22 4.73
CA PHE A 349 17.46 27.17 6.09
C PHE A 349 18.19 28.48 6.42
N ASN A 350 17.76 29.14 7.50
CA ASN A 350 18.25 30.46 7.88
C ASN A 350 19.56 30.45 8.68
N GLY A 351 20.17 29.28 8.92
CA GLY A 351 21.40 29.16 9.69
C GLY A 351 21.23 29.43 11.19
N ILE A 352 20.02 29.29 11.73
CA ILE A 352 19.71 29.46 13.16
C ILE A 352 19.39 28.08 13.76
N ASP A 353 19.99 27.78 14.92
CA ASP A 353 19.78 26.54 15.67
C ASP A 353 18.46 26.55 16.47
N GLY A 354 18.11 25.42 17.09
CA GLY A 354 16.89 25.24 17.88
C GLY A 354 16.84 26.10 19.15
N ASP A 355 17.98 26.64 19.59
CA ASP A 355 18.10 27.59 20.70
C ASP A 355 18.04 29.06 20.24
N GLY A 356 17.89 29.31 18.94
CA GLY A 356 17.81 30.66 18.36
C GLY A 356 19.17 31.33 18.13
N ARG A 357 20.29 30.59 18.16
CA ARG A 357 21.64 31.12 17.91
C ARG A 357 22.04 30.91 16.47
N THR A 358 22.87 31.82 15.95
CA THR A 358 23.46 31.66 14.62
C THR A 358 24.50 30.55 14.64
N ILE A 359 24.47 29.70 13.61
CA ILE A 359 25.43 28.62 13.39
C ILE A 359 26.59 29.20 12.58
N PRO A 360 27.83 29.21 13.08
CA PRO A 360 28.97 29.74 12.33
C PRO A 360 29.18 29.01 10.99
N ALA A 361 29.52 29.72 9.90
CA ALA A 361 29.76 29.13 8.58
C ALA A 361 30.91 28.07 8.54
N SER A 362 31.79 28.06 9.55
CA SER A 362 32.84 27.05 9.69
C SER A 362 32.38 25.78 10.42
N ARG A 363 31.19 25.79 11.02
CA ARG A 363 30.67 24.67 11.80
C ARG A 363 30.06 23.64 10.85
N LYS A 364 30.45 22.38 11.03
CA LYS A 364 29.81 21.29 10.30
C LYS A 364 28.39 21.09 10.79
N ILE A 365 27.48 20.88 9.84
CA ILE A 365 26.11 20.47 10.07
C ILE A 365 25.85 19.14 9.37
N GLY A 366 25.04 18.30 10.00
CA GLY A 366 24.44 17.13 9.35
C GLY A 366 23.06 17.50 8.83
N ILE A 367 22.68 17.02 7.65
CA ILE A 367 21.29 17.14 7.14
C ILE A 367 20.80 15.75 6.80
N LYS A 368 19.61 15.40 7.30
CA LYS A 368 18.98 14.09 7.11
C LYS A 368 17.52 14.23 6.70
N ILE A 369 17.14 13.54 5.63
CA ILE A 369 15.74 13.30 5.28
C ILE A 369 15.30 12.01 5.96
N GLU A 370 14.30 12.12 6.81
CA GLU A 370 13.78 11.01 7.61
C GLU A 370 12.28 10.83 7.37
N ILE A 371 11.87 9.58 7.14
CA ILE A 371 10.48 9.15 7.08
C ILE A 371 10.27 8.24 8.26
N GLU A 372 9.51 8.70 9.25
CA GLU A 372 9.24 7.95 10.46
C GLU A 372 8.28 6.78 10.19
N LYS A 373 7.31 7.00 9.31
CA LYS A 373 6.22 6.07 9.01
C LYS A 373 6.15 5.84 7.50
N ILE A 374 6.52 4.64 7.08
CA ILE A 374 6.43 4.20 5.67
C ILE A 374 5.21 3.29 5.55
N ALA A 375 4.59 3.21 4.37
CA ALA A 375 3.41 2.39 4.17
C ALA A 375 2.33 2.75 5.22
N GLU A 376 2.16 4.04 5.45
CA GLU A 376 1.16 4.55 6.37
C GLU A 376 -0.23 4.37 5.76
N ILE A 377 -1.17 3.92 6.58
CA ILE A 377 -2.59 3.90 6.27
C ILE A 377 -3.34 4.44 7.47
N HIS A 378 -4.26 5.35 7.21
CA HIS A 378 -5.31 5.75 8.13
C HIS A 378 -6.63 5.21 7.60
N LEU A 379 -7.39 4.52 8.43
CA LEU A 379 -8.76 4.06 8.19
C LEU A 379 -9.69 5.00 8.95
N VAL A 380 -10.24 5.98 8.24
CA VAL A 380 -11.16 6.94 8.85
C VAL A 380 -12.59 6.47 8.64
N ASN A 381 -13.31 6.29 9.75
CA ASN A 381 -14.74 6.01 9.72
C ASN A 381 -15.50 7.11 10.44
N ALA A 382 -16.65 7.49 9.87
CA ALA A 382 -17.57 8.43 10.50
C ALA A 382 -18.86 7.72 10.90
N ASP A 383 -19.45 8.13 12.03
CA ASP A 383 -20.80 7.74 12.45
C ASP A 383 -21.00 6.21 12.53
N VAL A 384 -20.07 5.57 13.24
CA VAL A 384 -20.07 4.12 13.43
C VAL A 384 -20.70 3.77 14.76
N GLU A 385 -21.90 3.24 14.69
CA GLU A 385 -22.76 3.02 15.85
C GLU A 385 -22.39 1.79 16.67
N GLY A 386 -21.76 0.81 16.03
CA GLY A 386 -21.29 -0.40 16.69
C GLY A 386 -20.07 -0.96 15.99
N ARG A 387 -19.14 -1.44 16.80
CA ARG A 387 -17.99 -2.23 16.37
C ARG A 387 -17.69 -3.23 17.49
N THR A 388 -18.65 -4.11 17.77
CA THR A 388 -18.70 -4.88 19.03
C THR A 388 -17.53 -5.83 19.20
N GLY A 389 -16.99 -6.35 18.10
CA GLY A 389 -15.79 -7.18 18.10
C GLY A 389 -14.49 -6.42 17.83
N GLY A 390 -14.55 -5.08 17.66
CA GLY A 390 -13.41 -4.27 17.27
C GLY A 390 -13.03 -4.39 15.80
N ILE A 391 -11.85 -3.89 15.46
CA ILE A 391 -11.24 -3.96 14.13
C ILE A 391 -9.97 -4.80 14.20
N GLU A 392 -9.80 -5.66 13.19
CA GLU A 392 -8.52 -6.29 12.87
C GLU A 392 -7.94 -5.63 11.63
N LEU A 393 -6.65 -5.30 11.66
CA LEU A 393 -5.94 -4.78 10.49
C LEU A 393 -4.68 -5.59 10.27
N THR A 394 -4.57 -6.20 9.09
CA THR A 394 -3.36 -6.90 8.66
C THR A 394 -2.78 -6.21 7.45
N ARG A 395 -1.55 -5.70 7.55
CA ARG A 395 -0.77 -5.34 6.36
C ARG A 395 -0.22 -6.62 5.74
N LEU A 396 -0.66 -6.92 4.53
CA LEU A 396 -0.37 -8.17 3.81
C LEU A 396 0.93 -8.11 2.99
N SER A 397 1.43 -6.90 2.70
CA SER A 397 2.57 -6.73 1.80
C SER A 397 3.55 -5.64 2.26
N GLY A 398 4.78 -5.69 1.74
CA GLY A 398 5.86 -4.76 2.04
C GLY A 398 6.84 -5.27 3.09
N ASP A 399 7.82 -4.45 3.47
CA ASP A 399 8.86 -4.84 4.42
C ASP A 399 8.25 -5.24 5.77
N ASN A 400 8.74 -6.32 6.37
CA ASN A 400 8.25 -6.83 7.66
C ASN A 400 6.75 -7.19 7.69
N ALA A 401 6.13 -7.43 6.54
CA ALA A 401 4.79 -8.02 6.43
C ALA A 401 4.85 -9.56 6.54
N PRO A 402 3.77 -10.24 6.97
CA PRO A 402 2.54 -9.64 7.48
C PRO A 402 2.73 -9.00 8.87
N THR A 403 1.97 -7.95 9.16
CA THR A 403 1.89 -7.36 10.49
C THR A 403 0.47 -6.98 10.83
N THR A 404 0.10 -7.18 12.08
CA THR A 404 -1.24 -6.94 12.63
C THR A 404 -1.27 -5.75 13.58
N ARG A 405 -0.20 -4.96 13.64
CA ARG A 405 -0.09 -3.81 14.54
C ARG A 405 -0.93 -2.65 14.01
N MET A 406 -1.76 -2.10 14.89
CA MET A 406 -2.64 -0.98 14.59
C MET A 406 -2.72 -0.04 15.78
N CYS A 407 -2.74 1.25 15.52
CA CYS A 407 -2.71 2.33 16.48
C CYS A 407 -4.03 3.13 16.41
N TRP A 408 -4.39 3.78 17.51
CA TRP A 408 -5.48 4.76 17.57
C TRP A 408 -5.21 5.72 18.73
N ASN A 409 -5.89 6.87 18.74
CA ASN A 409 -5.80 7.83 19.84
C ASN A 409 -7.10 8.62 19.98
N ASP A 410 -7.81 8.33 21.06
CA ASP A 410 -9.07 8.95 21.41
C ASP A 410 -8.97 9.73 22.73
N THR A 411 -7.75 9.97 23.24
CA THR A 411 -7.58 10.56 24.58
C THR A 411 -8.13 11.98 24.71
N GLU A 412 -8.32 12.65 23.57
CA GLU A 412 -8.89 14.01 23.48
C GLU A 412 -10.39 14.03 23.15
N LEU A 413 -11.03 12.87 22.92
CA LEU A 413 -12.48 12.80 22.74
C LEU A 413 -13.19 12.99 24.07
N THR A 414 -14.41 13.54 24.00
CA THR A 414 -15.26 13.68 25.19
C THR A 414 -15.67 12.30 25.66
N LYS A 415 -15.49 11.97 26.94
CA LYS A 415 -15.91 10.66 27.44
C LYS A 415 -17.43 10.61 27.54
N ALA A 416 -18.03 9.51 27.14
CA ALA A 416 -19.43 9.24 27.44
C ALA A 416 -19.60 8.95 28.94
N ASP A 417 -20.71 9.39 29.52
CA ASP A 417 -21.02 9.11 30.93
C ASP A 417 -21.16 7.61 31.17
N ASP A 418 -21.77 6.91 30.22
CA ASP A 418 -21.87 5.46 30.22
C ASP A 418 -20.66 4.83 29.50
N GLN A 419 -19.82 4.16 30.29
CA GLN A 419 -18.61 3.50 29.81
C GLN A 419 -18.90 2.31 28.89
N THR A 420 -20.11 1.74 28.92
CA THR A 420 -20.49 0.65 28.01
C THR A 420 -20.63 1.11 26.55
N LEU A 421 -20.83 2.41 26.36
CA LEU A 421 -20.90 3.06 25.05
C LEU A 421 -19.50 3.33 24.49
N MET A 422 -18.44 3.27 25.31
CA MET A 422 -17.08 3.67 24.93
C MET A 422 -16.20 2.50 24.48
N THR A 423 -15.12 2.81 23.74
CA THR A 423 -14.01 1.87 23.62
C THR A 423 -13.40 1.54 24.98
N SER A 424 -13.06 0.27 25.20
CA SER A 424 -12.40 -0.19 26.44
C SER A 424 -11.00 0.41 26.63
N LYS A 425 -10.38 0.91 25.55
CA LYS A 425 -9.06 1.54 25.57
C LYS A 425 -9.05 2.73 24.61
N VAL A 426 -8.91 3.93 25.15
CA VAL A 426 -8.86 5.19 24.38
C VAL A 426 -7.46 5.52 23.84
N ASP A 427 -6.40 4.93 24.40
CA ASP A 427 -5.01 5.16 23.95
C ASP A 427 -4.41 3.89 23.35
N GLY A 428 -4.37 3.83 22.03
CA GLY A 428 -3.75 2.77 21.25
C GLY A 428 -2.40 3.13 20.65
N ARG A 429 -1.76 4.24 21.05
CA ARG A 429 -0.54 4.75 20.37
C ARG A 429 0.67 3.83 20.47
N ASN A 430 0.63 2.83 21.34
CA ASN A 430 1.62 1.75 21.39
C ASN A 430 1.42 0.68 20.29
N CYS A 431 0.44 0.86 19.41
CA CYS A 431 0.11 0.04 18.25
C CYS A 431 0.01 -1.45 18.57
N PRO A 432 -0.93 -1.88 19.44
CA PRO A 432 -1.04 -3.29 19.83
C PRO A 432 -1.34 -4.20 18.63
N ASP A 433 -1.17 -5.50 18.85
CA ASP A 433 -1.68 -6.51 17.93
C ASP A 433 -3.21 -6.41 17.85
N SER A 434 -3.74 -6.25 16.64
CA SER A 434 -5.17 -6.14 16.37
C SER A 434 -5.86 -7.50 16.19
N SER A 435 -5.12 -8.61 16.21
CA SER A 435 -5.68 -9.97 16.08
C SER A 435 -6.72 -10.24 17.17
N GLY A 436 -7.90 -10.73 16.79
CA GLY A 436 -9.04 -10.89 17.69
C GLY A 436 -9.97 -9.68 17.70
N GLY A 437 -9.49 -8.52 17.28
CA GLY A 437 -10.21 -7.25 17.20
C GLY A 437 -9.89 -6.32 18.38
N VAL A 438 -9.54 -5.08 18.06
CA VAL A 438 -9.24 -4.01 19.04
C VAL A 438 -10.06 -2.77 18.72
N HIS A 439 -10.05 -1.77 19.59
CA HIS A 439 -10.74 -0.49 19.36
C HIS A 439 -12.21 -0.67 18.93
N GLY A 440 -13.00 -1.29 19.82
CA GLY A 440 -14.39 -1.63 19.60
C GLY A 440 -15.30 -1.14 20.71
N TRP A 441 -16.59 -1.00 20.40
CA TRP A 441 -17.65 -0.53 21.29
C TRP A 441 -18.99 -1.17 20.92
N SER A 442 -19.91 -1.17 21.87
CA SER A 442 -21.23 -1.77 21.69
C SER A 442 -22.13 -0.91 20.79
N PHE A 443 -23.06 -1.57 20.10
CA PHE A 443 -24.14 -0.87 19.40
C PHE A 443 -25.21 -0.40 20.39
N THR A 444 -25.43 0.91 20.45
CA THR A 444 -26.36 1.56 21.38
C THR A 444 -26.51 3.05 21.04
N VAL A 445 -27.56 3.70 21.53
CA VAL A 445 -27.76 5.15 21.33
C VAL A 445 -26.62 5.92 21.99
N GLY A 446 -26.02 6.86 21.25
CA GLY A 446 -24.86 7.65 21.72
C GLY A 446 -23.59 6.81 21.84
N SER A 447 -23.43 5.82 20.95
CA SER A 447 -22.26 4.96 20.91
C SER A 447 -20.95 5.74 20.71
N TRP A 448 -19.81 5.09 20.95
CA TRP A 448 -18.50 5.74 20.88
C TRP A 448 -18.18 6.39 19.53
N GLY A 449 -18.71 5.85 18.43
CA GLY A 449 -18.46 6.36 17.08
C GLY A 449 -19.50 7.35 16.58
N ASP A 450 -20.56 7.60 17.36
CA ASP A 450 -21.56 8.63 17.07
C ASP A 450 -20.88 10.02 17.05
N GLN A 451 -21.23 10.84 16.05
CA GLN A 451 -20.72 12.20 15.88
C GLN A 451 -19.18 12.33 15.93
N ARG A 452 -18.46 11.32 15.43
CA ARG A 452 -17.00 11.28 15.43
C ARG A 452 -16.41 10.82 14.12
N PHE A 453 -15.22 11.34 13.84
CA PHE A 453 -14.31 10.81 12.85
C PHE A 453 -13.27 9.95 13.58
N ILE A 454 -13.50 8.64 13.59
CA ILE A 454 -12.62 7.65 14.21
C ILE A 454 -11.45 7.36 13.27
N ASP A 455 -10.22 7.47 13.78
CA ASP A 455 -8.99 7.28 13.02
C ASP A 455 -8.15 6.14 13.59
N ASP A 456 -8.15 5.02 12.86
CA ASP A 456 -7.32 3.85 13.10
C ASP A 456 -6.17 3.84 12.09
N TRP A 457 -4.92 3.75 12.53
CA TRP A 457 -3.79 3.78 11.61
C TRP A 457 -2.77 2.68 11.82
N ALA A 458 -2.04 2.37 10.77
CA ALA A 458 -0.90 1.47 10.81
C ALA A 458 0.20 1.98 9.89
N TYR A 459 1.43 1.61 10.19
CA TYR A 459 2.59 1.94 9.39
C TYR A 459 3.65 0.85 9.52
N ALA A 460 4.60 0.87 8.60
CA ALA A 460 5.82 0.09 8.66
C ALA A 460 7.00 0.98 9.06
N SER A 461 7.92 0.41 9.82
CA SER A 461 9.30 0.86 9.84
C SER A 461 10.00 0.15 8.69
N ALA A 462 10.21 0.84 7.57
CA ALA A 462 10.91 0.30 6.40
C ALA A 462 12.20 1.08 6.14
N ARG A 463 13.01 0.57 5.23
CA ARG A 463 14.23 1.24 4.80
C ARG A 463 13.91 2.34 3.78
N ILE A 464 14.55 3.50 3.93
CA ILE A 464 14.65 4.52 2.88
C ILE A 464 15.88 4.17 2.03
N ASP A 465 15.71 4.09 0.72
CA ASP A 465 16.81 3.84 -0.20
C ASP A 465 17.45 5.17 -0.67
N GLY A 466 18.68 5.10 -1.19
CA GLY A 466 19.43 6.26 -1.69
C GLY A 466 20.27 6.98 -0.64
N THR A 467 20.55 8.27 -0.87
CA THR A 467 21.38 9.12 0.00
C THR A 467 20.47 10.10 0.74
N ASN A 468 20.05 9.72 1.93
CA ASN A 468 19.14 10.50 2.76
C ASN A 468 19.86 11.29 3.87
N GLN A 469 21.19 11.27 3.93
CA GLN A 469 21.98 12.05 4.88
C GLN A 469 23.24 12.60 4.21
N ILE A 470 23.60 13.84 4.55
CA ILE A 470 24.85 14.49 4.16
C ILE A 470 25.45 15.25 5.36
N VAL A 471 26.74 15.58 5.27
CA VAL A 471 27.43 16.52 6.15
C VAL A 471 27.94 17.69 5.32
N TYR A 472 27.82 18.91 5.83
CA TYR A 472 28.26 20.14 5.18
C TYR A 472 29.04 21.05 6.15
N PRO A 473 30.10 21.77 5.73
CA PRO A 473 30.77 21.61 4.45
C PRO A 473 31.39 20.21 4.36
N GLN A 474 31.37 19.64 3.16
CA GLN A 474 32.08 18.37 2.94
C GLN A 474 33.56 18.60 3.18
N ASP A 475 34.23 17.62 3.80
CA ASP A 475 35.68 17.66 3.89
C ASP A 475 36.24 17.77 2.48
N ILE A 476 36.88 18.89 2.19
CA ILE A 476 37.71 19.01 1.00
C ILE A 476 38.80 17.97 1.21
N VAL A 477 38.69 16.83 0.54
CA VAL A 477 39.86 15.99 0.30
C VAL A 477 40.76 16.84 -0.58
N MET A 478 41.59 17.66 0.06
CA MET A 478 42.74 18.26 -0.59
C MET A 478 43.56 17.06 -1.04
N ALA A 479 43.38 16.65 -2.29
CA ALA A 479 44.40 15.90 -2.99
C ALA A 479 45.62 16.80 -2.94
N THR A 480 46.46 16.60 -1.92
CA THR A 480 47.74 17.27 -1.82
C THR A 480 48.47 16.84 -3.08
N LEU A 481 48.52 17.73 -4.07
CA LEU A 481 49.56 17.73 -5.10
C LEU A 481 50.88 18.08 -4.40
N ASN A 482 51.30 17.24 -3.46
CA ASN A 482 52.69 17.15 -3.11
C ASN A 482 53.36 16.49 -4.30
N GLY A 483 54.19 17.27 -5.00
CA GLY A 483 55.19 16.78 -5.95
C GLY A 483 56.21 15.89 -5.25
N GLY A 484 55.76 14.71 -4.81
CA GLY A 484 56.51 13.68 -4.12
C GLY A 484 56.06 12.32 -4.66
N SER A 485 56.53 11.98 -5.86
CA SER A 485 56.57 10.64 -6.45
C SER A 485 55.39 9.69 -6.13
N ASN A 486 54.23 9.94 -6.75
CA ASN A 486 53.16 8.93 -6.94
C ASN A 486 53.54 7.83 -7.96
N GLY A 487 54.84 7.57 -8.16
CA GLY A 487 55.31 6.47 -9.01
C GLY A 487 55.06 5.10 -8.36
N ALA A 488 55.22 4.98 -7.04
CA ALA A 488 55.19 3.69 -6.36
C ALA A 488 53.77 3.09 -6.27
N VAL A 489 52.74 3.91 -6.05
CA VAL A 489 51.35 3.42 -5.91
C VAL A 489 50.73 3.09 -7.27
N ILE A 490 51.02 3.89 -8.31
CA ILE A 490 50.57 3.61 -9.68
C ILE A 490 51.28 2.35 -10.22
N VAL A 491 52.58 2.18 -9.93
CA VAL A 491 53.32 0.95 -10.28
C VAL A 491 52.79 -0.27 -9.52
N ALA A 492 52.41 -0.14 -8.24
CA ALA A 492 51.84 -1.24 -7.47
C ALA A 492 50.45 -1.66 -7.97
N VAL A 493 49.58 -0.71 -8.36
CA VAL A 493 48.26 -1.01 -8.93
C VAL A 493 48.39 -1.60 -10.35
N LEU A 494 49.31 -1.08 -11.17
CA LEU A 494 49.59 -1.64 -12.50
C LEU A 494 50.22 -3.04 -12.41
N LEU A 495 51.14 -3.29 -11.48
CA LEU A 495 51.67 -4.63 -11.22
C LEU A 495 50.58 -5.59 -10.71
N GLY A 496 49.68 -5.13 -9.85
CA GLY A 496 48.52 -5.90 -9.40
C GLY A 496 47.60 -6.32 -10.55
N ILE A 497 47.30 -5.39 -11.47
CA ILE A 497 46.48 -5.66 -12.66
C ILE A 497 47.19 -6.64 -13.61
N VAL A 498 48.51 -6.50 -13.82
CA VAL A 498 49.30 -7.42 -14.64
C VAL A 498 49.35 -8.82 -14.02
N ILE A 499 49.51 -8.95 -12.70
CA ILE A 499 49.49 -10.24 -12.02
C ILE A 499 48.11 -10.91 -12.16
N ILE A 500 47.02 -10.16 -11.99
CA ILE A 500 45.65 -10.68 -12.17
C ILE A 500 45.41 -11.13 -13.61
N ALA A 501 45.88 -10.37 -14.60
CA ALA A 501 45.78 -10.73 -16.01
C ALA A 501 46.60 -11.99 -16.35
N VAL A 502 47.81 -12.11 -15.82
CA VAL A 502 48.66 -13.30 -16.00
C VAL A 502 48.02 -14.53 -15.36
N VAL A 503 47.47 -14.41 -14.14
CA VAL A 503 46.73 -15.50 -13.48
C VAL A 503 45.51 -15.89 -14.30
N ALA A 504 44.73 -14.93 -14.82
CA ALA A 504 43.57 -15.22 -15.67
C ALA A 504 43.98 -15.95 -16.96
N ILE A 505 45.06 -15.53 -17.62
CA ILE A 505 45.60 -16.18 -18.82
C ILE A 505 46.10 -17.59 -18.52
N ILE A 506 46.84 -17.79 -17.43
CA ILE A 506 47.30 -19.14 -17.00
C ILE A 506 46.09 -20.03 -16.71
N THR A 507 45.07 -19.51 -16.03
CA THR A 507 43.85 -20.26 -15.72
C THR A 507 43.11 -20.65 -17.00
N LEU A 508 42.99 -19.73 -17.97
CA LEU A 508 42.43 -19.99 -19.30
C LEU A 508 43.23 -21.04 -20.07
N LEU A 509 44.56 -20.98 -20.03
CA LEU A 509 45.43 -21.97 -20.67
C LEU A 509 45.31 -23.35 -20.01
N LEU A 510 45.20 -23.40 -18.68
CA LEU A 510 44.98 -24.64 -17.93
C LEU A 510 43.60 -25.25 -18.23
N VAL A 511 42.54 -24.43 -18.28
CA VAL A 511 41.19 -24.87 -18.68
C VAL A 511 41.19 -25.36 -20.13
N ARG A 512 41.88 -24.65 -21.04
CA ARG A 512 41.99 -25.05 -22.45
C ARG A 512 42.77 -26.34 -22.61
N ARG A 513 43.87 -26.52 -21.86
CA ARG A 513 44.63 -27.78 -21.79
C ARG A 513 43.77 -28.90 -21.22
N HIS A 514 43.00 -28.64 -20.17
CA HIS A 514 42.15 -29.65 -19.55
C HIS A 514 41.02 -30.10 -20.50
N ARG A 515 40.36 -29.16 -21.19
CA ARG A 515 39.39 -29.49 -22.26
C ARG A 515 40.02 -30.30 -23.38
N ARG A 516 41.25 -29.97 -23.79
CA ARG A 516 41.97 -30.75 -24.83
C ARG A 516 42.28 -32.17 -24.36
N ILE A 517 42.64 -32.36 -23.09
CA ILE A 517 42.85 -33.70 -22.50
C ILE A 517 41.54 -34.49 -22.44
N ILE A 518 40.42 -33.85 -22.10
CA ILE A 518 39.10 -34.50 -22.08
C ILE A 518 38.72 -34.95 -23.50
N LEU A 519 38.86 -34.08 -24.49
CA LEU A 519 38.58 -34.40 -25.90
C LEU A 519 39.49 -35.51 -26.44
N LEU A 520 40.78 -35.53 -26.07
CA LEU A 520 41.69 -36.62 -26.44
C LEU A 520 41.29 -37.95 -25.77
N ARG A 521 40.84 -37.93 -24.51
CA ARG A 521 40.33 -39.12 -23.82
C ARG A 521 38.98 -39.60 -24.35
N GLU A 522 38.17 -38.71 -24.92
CA GLU A 522 36.95 -39.07 -25.64
C GLU A 522 37.25 -39.65 -27.02
N ALA A 523 38.24 -39.09 -27.73
CA ALA A 523 38.72 -39.64 -29.01
C ALA A 523 39.39 -41.02 -28.85
N GLU A 524 40.21 -41.23 -27.81
CA GLU A 524 40.79 -42.54 -27.47
C GLU A 524 39.71 -43.57 -27.12
N ARG A 525 38.66 -43.16 -26.39
CA ARG A 525 37.51 -44.04 -26.11
C ARG A 525 36.72 -44.41 -27.36
N HIS A 526 36.59 -43.50 -28.33
CA HIS A 526 35.96 -43.81 -29.61
C HIS A 526 36.81 -44.69 -30.53
N GLN A 527 38.14 -44.58 -30.48
CA GLN A 527 39.05 -45.48 -31.19
C GLN A 527 39.08 -46.89 -30.59
N GLN A 528 38.96 -47.05 -29.26
CA GLN A 528 38.86 -48.37 -28.63
C GLN A 528 37.55 -49.11 -28.91
N THR A 529 36.48 -48.39 -29.30
CA THR A 529 35.21 -48.99 -29.75
C THR A 529 35.17 -49.34 -31.25
N THR A 530 36.22 -49.05 -32.03
CA THR A 530 36.22 -49.22 -33.51
C THR A 530 37.40 -50.02 -34.08
N THR A 531 37.89 -51.02 -33.35
CA THR A 531 38.82 -52.01 -33.92
C THR A 531 38.35 -53.47 -33.68
N TYR A 532 38.21 -54.15 -34.83
CA TYR A 532 38.06 -55.60 -35.10
C TYR A 532 36.66 -56.26 -35.17
N PRO A 533 36.10 -56.45 -36.39
CA PRO A 533 35.41 -57.68 -36.78
C PRO A 533 36.44 -58.77 -37.12
N GLY A 534 36.33 -59.93 -36.47
CA GLY A 534 37.12 -61.12 -36.81
C GLY A 534 36.71 -61.72 -38.17
N PRO A 535 37.63 -62.34 -38.92
CA PRO A 535 37.35 -62.93 -40.22
C PRO A 535 36.93 -64.41 -40.09
N GLY A 536 35.97 -64.80 -40.93
CA GLY A 536 35.84 -66.18 -41.40
C GLY A 536 34.49 -66.82 -41.06
N ASP A 537 33.64 -66.93 -42.08
CA ASP A 537 33.21 -68.27 -42.49
C ASP A 537 32.91 -68.29 -44.01
N PRO A 538 33.20 -69.41 -44.70
CA PRO A 538 33.24 -69.49 -46.16
C PRO A 538 31.88 -69.87 -46.77
N GLN A 539 31.63 -69.40 -47.99
CA GLN A 539 30.52 -69.88 -48.82
C GLN A 539 30.69 -71.37 -49.21
N PRO A 540 29.59 -72.14 -49.30
CA PRO A 540 29.60 -73.45 -49.96
C PRO A 540 29.41 -73.30 -51.48
N PRO A 541 30.02 -74.20 -52.30
CA PRO A 541 29.79 -74.20 -53.74
C PRO A 541 28.53 -75.00 -54.12
N ILE A 542 27.93 -74.48 -55.18
CA ILE A 542 26.89 -75.00 -56.08
C ILE A 542 26.84 -76.53 -56.20
N GLN A 543 25.68 -77.11 -55.87
CA GLN A 543 24.84 -77.91 -56.78
C GLN A 543 23.37 -77.82 -56.37
#